data_AF-A0A9W7IND3-F1
#
_entry.id   AF-A0A9W7IND3-F1
#
_cell.length_a   1.000
_cell.length_b   1.000
_cell.length_c   1.000
_cell.angle_alpha   90.00
_cell.angle_beta   90.00
_cell.angle_gamma   90.00
#
_symmetry.space_group_name_H-M   'P 1'
#
loop_
_entity.id
_entity.type
_entity.pdbx_description
1 polymer ?
#
loop_
_entity_poly.entity_id
_entity_poly.type
_entity_poly.pdbx_seq_one_letter_code
_entity_poly.pdbx_strand_id
1 'polypeptide(L)'
;MVLFALASKVSPEASTSTDNDEINSDSKTGSKTPVLQIATALSVSFLICKMASYLTNLFKIEGGILPGVTAIVVILATLFPTPFGNLAPAGDAVALVLMQVFFGVVGANGSLWNVINTAPSIFLFAVVQVSVHLAVMLGLGKLFGFNLKLLLLASNANIGGPTTACGMATAKGWGSLVVPAILVGIFGIAVATFLGIGFGTMVLRHLCYIEAAGFFVVGRFPS
;
A
#
# COMPACT_ATOMS: atom_id res chain seq x y z
N MET A 1 0.14 8.08 16.32
CA MET A 1 0.50 8.26 17.74
C MET A 1 -0.13 7.22 18.66
N VAL A 2 -1.47 7.10 18.72
CA VAL A 2 -2.16 6.13 19.60
C VAL A 2 -1.74 4.67 19.34
N LEU A 3 -1.67 4.25 18.07
CA LEU A 3 -1.26 2.89 17.70
C LEU A 3 0.15 2.53 18.20
N PHE A 4 1.09 3.47 18.10
CA PHE A 4 2.49 3.27 18.52
C PHE A 4 2.65 3.25 20.05
N ALA A 5 1.82 4.01 20.77
CA ALA A 5 1.74 4.00 22.23
C ALA A 5 1.07 2.72 22.77
N LEU A 6 0.08 2.17 22.06
CA LEU A 6 -0.46 0.84 22.36
C LEU A 6 0.58 -0.26 22.10
N ALA A 7 1.37 -0.12 21.03
CA ALA A 7 2.46 -1.03 20.71
C ALA A 7 3.61 -1.01 21.74
N SER A 8 3.88 0.12 22.41
CA SER A 8 4.93 0.20 23.44
C SER A 8 4.59 -0.54 24.74
N LYS A 9 3.32 -0.89 24.97
CA LYS A 9 2.92 -1.69 26.14
C LYS A 9 3.13 -3.20 25.97
N VAL A 10 3.56 -3.66 24.79
CA VAL A 10 3.78 -5.08 24.52
C VAL A 10 5.26 -5.41 24.61
N SER A 11 5.61 -6.47 25.35
CA SER A 11 7.00 -6.89 25.56
C SER A 11 7.69 -7.24 24.22
N PRO A 12 8.95 -6.83 24.03
CA PRO A 12 9.79 -7.32 22.93
C PRO A 12 9.85 -8.86 22.96
N GLU A 13 10.05 -9.50 21.80
CA GLU A 13 10.39 -10.93 21.81
C GLU A 13 11.76 -11.11 22.50
N ALA A 14 11.88 -12.12 23.36
CA ALA A 14 13.18 -12.54 23.88
C ALA A 14 13.95 -13.17 22.72
N SER A 15 15.20 -12.77 22.55
CA SER A 15 16.12 -13.31 21.54
C SER A 15 16.40 -14.79 21.81
N THR A 16 15.57 -15.68 21.28
CA THR A 16 15.99 -17.05 21.00
C THR A 16 16.91 -17.00 19.80
N SER A 17 18.19 -17.22 20.07
CA SER A 17 19.22 -17.52 19.08
C SER A 17 18.79 -18.73 18.26
N THR A 18 18.19 -18.47 17.12
CA THR A 18 18.12 -19.41 16.01
C THR A 18 18.40 -18.57 14.79
N ASP A 19 19.67 -18.64 14.40
CA ASP A 19 20.25 -18.29 13.10
C ASP A 19 19.22 -17.77 12.09
N ASN A 20 18.88 -16.49 12.23
CA ASN A 20 18.00 -15.76 11.35
C ASN A 20 18.79 -14.54 10.95
N ASP A 21 19.45 -14.68 9.79
CA ASP A 21 19.95 -13.63 8.92
C ASP A 21 19.80 -12.24 9.53
N GLU A 22 20.74 -11.95 10.44
CA GLU A 22 21.04 -10.59 10.81
C GLU A 22 21.26 -9.83 9.51
N ILE A 23 20.77 -8.59 9.47
CA ILE A 23 21.22 -7.56 8.55
C ILE A 23 22.71 -7.36 8.84
N ASN A 24 23.55 -8.28 8.38
CA ASN A 24 24.98 -8.17 8.48
C ASN A 24 25.42 -7.32 7.29
N SER A 25 25.54 -6.03 7.59
CA SER A 25 26.40 -5.12 6.86
C SER A 25 27.86 -5.52 7.11
N ASP A 26 28.28 -6.68 6.60
CA ASP A 26 29.69 -7.00 6.41
C ASP A 26 29.94 -7.23 4.93
N SER A 27 30.36 -6.12 4.32
CA SER A 27 31.08 -6.08 3.07
C SER A 27 32.27 -7.05 3.10
N LYS A 28 32.23 -8.09 2.27
CA LYS A 28 33.39 -8.62 1.53
C LYS A 28 32.97 -9.59 0.43
N THR A 29 32.76 -9.06 -0.79
CA THR A 29 33.56 -9.38 -2.00
C THR A 29 32.82 -8.93 -3.28
N GLY A 30 33.50 -8.13 -4.12
CA GLY A 30 33.21 -8.09 -5.56
C GLY A 30 32.28 -6.97 -6.08
N SER A 31 32.82 -5.75 -6.16
CA SER A 31 32.20 -4.46 -6.52
C SER A 31 31.74 -4.28 -7.99
N LYS A 32 31.01 -5.23 -8.59
CA LYS A 32 30.41 -5.07 -9.95
C LYS A 32 28.97 -5.56 -10.10
N THR A 33 28.40 -6.19 -9.08
CA THR A 33 27.05 -6.80 -9.12
C THR A 33 25.89 -5.94 -8.60
N PRO A 34 26.02 -5.03 -7.60
CA PRO A 34 24.84 -4.37 -7.03
C PRO A 34 24.22 -3.34 -7.99
N VAL A 35 25.05 -2.59 -8.72
CA VAL A 35 24.57 -1.62 -9.71
C VAL A 35 23.89 -2.33 -10.89
N LEU A 36 24.42 -3.48 -11.31
CA LEU A 36 23.84 -4.27 -12.39
C LEU A 36 22.47 -4.83 -11.98
N GLN A 37 22.32 -5.32 -10.76
CA GLN A 37 21.04 -5.82 -10.25
C GLN A 37 19.99 -4.70 -10.09
N ILE A 38 20.41 -3.50 -9.69
CA ILE A 38 19.54 -2.32 -9.69
C ILE A 38 19.08 -1.98 -11.12
N ALA A 39 20.02 -1.97 -12.08
CA ALA A 39 19.70 -1.70 -13.48
C ALA A 39 18.76 -2.75 -14.09
N THR A 40 18.93 -4.04 -13.76
CA THR A 40 18.02 -5.10 -14.21
C THR A 40 16.65 -4.98 -13.54
N ALA A 41 16.58 -4.71 -12.24
CA ALA A 41 15.30 -4.49 -11.54
C ALA A 41 14.53 -3.29 -12.12
N LEU A 42 15.23 -2.20 -12.44
CA LEU A 42 14.63 -1.03 -13.06
C LEU A 42 14.17 -1.30 -14.49
N SER A 43 14.98 -2.01 -15.28
CA SER A 43 14.63 -2.41 -16.64
C SER A 43 13.39 -3.32 -16.66
N VAL A 44 13.33 -4.31 -15.76
CA VAL A 44 12.16 -5.18 -15.59
C VAL A 44 10.92 -4.37 -15.19
N SER A 45 11.08 -3.40 -14.28
CA SER A 45 9.97 -2.52 -13.88
C SER A 45 9.43 -1.70 -15.06
N PHE A 46 10.30 -1.09 -15.86
CA PHE A 46 9.89 -0.36 -17.07
C PHE A 46 9.21 -1.25 -18.11
N LEU A 47 9.73 -2.47 -18.30
CA LEU A 47 9.12 -3.44 -19.21
C LEU A 47 7.71 -3.82 -18.74
N ILE A 48 7.53 -4.09 -17.45
CA ILE A 48 6.21 -4.39 -16.88
C ILE A 48 5.26 -3.20 -17.06
N CYS A 49 5.69 -1.98 -16.74
CA CYS A 49 4.89 -0.78 -16.93
C CYS A 49 4.48 -0.57 -18.40
N LYS A 50 5.39 -0.84 -19.35
CA LYS A 50 5.11 -0.74 -20.79
C LYS A 50 4.11 -1.80 -21.25
N MET A 51 4.29 -3.05 -20.82
CA MET A 51 3.36 -4.14 -21.12
C MET A 51 1.98 -3.87 -20.54
N ALA A 52 1.92 -3.39 -19.29
CA ALA A 52 0.67 -3.01 -18.64
C ALA A 52 -0.03 -1.85 -19.33
N SER A 53 0.73 -0.83 -19.74
CA SER A 53 0.18 0.31 -20.48
C SER A 53 -0.34 -0.11 -21.85
N TYR A 54 0.40 -0.96 -22.57
CA TYR A 54 -0.03 -1.50 -23.86
C TYR A 54 -1.32 -2.32 -23.72
N LEU A 55 -1.39 -3.22 -22.73
CA LEU A 55 -2.55 -4.06 -22.49
C LEU A 55 -3.77 -3.23 -22.08
N THR A 56 -3.60 -2.28 -21.16
CA THR A 56 -4.70 -1.43 -20.69
C THR A 56 -5.25 -0.53 -21.81
N ASN A 57 -4.36 0.02 -22.65
CA ASN A 57 -4.76 0.82 -23.81
C ASN A 57 -5.49 -0.02 -24.88
N LEU A 58 -5.12 -1.30 -25.03
CA LEU A 58 -5.86 -2.22 -25.91
C LEU A 58 -7.30 -2.43 -25.43
N PHE A 59 -7.50 -2.52 -24.11
CA PHE A 59 -8.83 -2.64 -23.50
C PHE A 59 -9.59 -1.31 -23.38
N LYS A 60 -8.99 -0.17 -23.75
CA LYS A 60 -9.61 1.18 -23.71
C LYS A 60 -10.23 1.55 -22.35
N ILE A 61 -9.65 1.09 -21.25
CA ILE A 61 -10.12 1.44 -19.90
C ILE A 61 -9.43 2.74 -19.47
N GLU A 62 -10.14 3.87 -19.55
CA GLU A 62 -9.65 5.15 -19.01
C GLU A 62 -9.30 5.00 -17.52
N GLY A 63 -8.08 5.38 -17.14
CA GLY A 63 -7.58 5.25 -15.77
C GLY A 63 -7.19 3.83 -15.33
N GLY A 64 -7.28 2.82 -16.20
CA GLY A 64 -7.00 1.42 -15.87
C GLY A 64 -5.52 1.05 -15.72
N ILE A 65 -4.59 2.00 -15.92
CA ILE A 65 -3.15 1.72 -16.01
C ILE A 65 -2.59 1.26 -14.67
N LEU A 66 -2.88 1.98 -13.58
CA LEU A 66 -2.35 1.64 -12.25
C LEU A 66 -2.81 0.24 -11.79
N PRO A 67 -4.10 -0.12 -11.86
CA PRO A 67 -4.59 -1.46 -11.56
C PRO A 67 -4.03 -2.52 -12.51
N GLY A 68 -3.89 -2.19 -13.80
CA GLY A 68 -3.31 -3.08 -14.79
C GLY A 68 -1.86 -3.43 -14.47
N VAL A 69 -1.06 -2.45 -14.07
CA VAL A 69 0.31 -2.66 -13.58
C VAL A 69 0.30 -3.55 -12.33
N THR A 70 -0.54 -3.24 -11.33
CA THR A 70 -0.66 -4.05 -10.11
C THR A 70 -1.06 -5.50 -10.43
N ALA A 71 -2.02 -5.73 -11.31
CA ALA A 71 -2.46 -7.06 -11.72
C ALA A 71 -1.30 -7.87 -12.33
N ILE A 72 -0.60 -7.28 -13.29
CA ILE A 72 0.49 -7.94 -14.01
C ILE A 72 1.66 -8.24 -13.06
N VAL A 73 2.01 -7.30 -12.18
CA VAL A 73 3.06 -7.51 -11.16
C VAL A 73 2.68 -8.66 -10.23
N VAL A 74 1.45 -8.70 -9.70
CA VAL A 74 1.00 -9.77 -8.79
C VAL A 74 1.03 -11.13 -9.50
N ILE A 75 0.55 -11.20 -10.75
CA ILE A 75 0.58 -12.45 -11.54
C ILE A 75 2.03 -12.89 -11.80
N LEU A 76 2.90 -11.99 -12.26
CA LEU A 76 4.31 -12.31 -12.53
C LEU A 76 5.07 -12.72 -11.27
N ALA A 77 4.87 -12.02 -10.16
CA ALA A 77 5.48 -12.35 -8.88
C ALA A 77 5.00 -13.71 -8.34
N THR A 78 3.74 -14.07 -8.62
CA THR A 78 3.16 -15.37 -8.23
C THR A 78 3.68 -16.51 -9.11
N LEU A 79 3.78 -16.31 -10.42
CA LEU A 79 4.22 -17.34 -11.36
C LEU A 79 5.74 -17.56 -11.36
N PHE A 80 6.53 -16.51 -11.07
CA PHE A 80 7.99 -16.55 -11.12
C PHE A 80 8.61 -16.00 -9.81
N PRO A 81 8.38 -16.62 -8.64
CA PRO A 81 8.84 -16.08 -7.37
C PRO A 81 10.37 -16.04 -7.23
N THR A 82 11.08 -17.03 -7.80
CA THR A 82 12.55 -17.16 -7.68
C THR A 82 13.33 -15.99 -8.29
N PRO A 83 13.12 -15.57 -9.56
CA PRO A 83 13.81 -14.42 -10.13
C PRO A 83 13.43 -13.10 -9.45
N PHE A 84 12.18 -12.91 -9.06
CA PHE A 84 11.75 -11.73 -8.30
C PHE A 84 12.39 -11.69 -6.90
N GLY A 85 12.56 -12.82 -6.24
CA GLY A 85 13.26 -12.94 -4.96
C GLY A 85 14.73 -12.52 -5.06
N ASN A 86 15.42 -12.87 -6.14
CA ASN A 86 16.82 -12.45 -6.35
C ASN A 86 16.97 -10.96 -6.70
N LEU A 87 15.92 -10.34 -7.26
CA LEU A 87 15.87 -8.91 -7.56
C LEU A 87 15.34 -8.07 -6.38
N ALA A 88 14.63 -8.68 -5.43
CA ALA A 88 13.98 -8.00 -4.32
C ALA A 88 14.93 -7.14 -3.47
N PRO A 89 16.15 -7.59 -3.08
CA PRO A 89 17.06 -6.77 -2.28
C PRO A 89 17.51 -5.48 -2.99
N ALA A 90 17.81 -5.57 -4.29
CA ALA A 90 18.19 -4.42 -5.11
C ALA A 90 16.99 -3.50 -5.36
N GLY A 91 15.80 -4.08 -5.58
CA GLY A 91 14.55 -3.36 -5.77
C GLY A 91 14.11 -2.62 -4.51
N ASP A 92 14.24 -3.22 -3.34
CA ASP A 92 13.83 -2.63 -2.05
C ASP A 92 14.65 -1.37 -1.71
N ALA A 93 15.97 -1.42 -1.91
CA ALA A 93 16.84 -0.26 -1.72
C ALA A 93 16.44 0.93 -2.61
N VAL A 94 16.14 0.68 -3.89
CA VAL A 94 15.70 1.71 -4.84
C VAL A 94 14.29 2.20 -4.50
N ALA A 95 13.38 1.29 -4.16
CA ALA A 95 12.02 1.61 -3.78
C ALA A 95 11.97 2.51 -2.54
N LEU A 96 12.81 2.26 -1.53
CA LEU A 96 12.93 3.11 -0.35
C LEU A 96 13.37 4.54 -0.70
N VAL A 97 14.40 4.69 -1.53
CA VAL A 97 14.87 6.02 -1.98
C VAL A 97 13.77 6.76 -2.76
N LEU A 98 13.14 6.09 -3.72
CA LEU A 98 12.07 6.68 -4.53
C LEU A 98 10.84 7.04 -3.68
N MET A 99 10.49 6.21 -2.69
CA MET A 99 9.40 6.49 -1.74
C MET A 99 9.68 7.73 -0.90
N GLN A 100 10.92 7.93 -0.43
CA GLN A 100 11.27 9.15 0.31
C GLN A 100 11.13 10.40 -0.57
N VAL A 101 11.60 10.34 -1.82
CA VAL A 101 11.43 11.45 -2.77
C VAL A 101 9.96 11.71 -3.05
N PHE A 102 9.16 10.65 -3.27
CA PHE A 102 7.71 10.76 -3.48
C PHE A 102 7.01 11.43 -2.30
N PHE A 103 7.25 10.98 -1.07
CA PHE A 103 6.66 11.60 0.11
C PHE A 103 7.15 13.02 0.33
N GLY A 104 8.42 13.31 0.02
CA GLY A 104 8.95 14.67 0.06
C GLY A 104 8.22 15.61 -0.91
N VAL A 105 8.00 15.16 -2.15
CA VAL A 105 7.27 15.93 -3.17
C VAL A 105 5.81 16.10 -2.79
N VAL A 106 5.11 15.03 -2.40
CA VAL A 106 3.70 15.10 -1.97
C VAL A 106 3.55 16.01 -0.75
N GLY A 107 4.46 15.91 0.22
CA GLY A 107 4.50 16.76 1.40
C GLY A 107 4.73 18.24 1.05
N ALA A 108 5.68 18.53 0.17
CA ALA A 108 5.98 19.89 -0.27
C ALA A 108 4.85 20.54 -1.09
N ASN A 109 4.11 19.74 -1.87
CA ASN A 109 2.92 20.20 -2.59
C ASN A 109 1.69 20.35 -1.68
N GLY A 110 1.70 19.70 -0.51
CA GLY A 110 0.60 19.76 0.46
C GLY A 110 0.55 21.10 1.19
N SER A 111 -0.57 21.81 1.07
CA SER A 111 -0.83 23.01 1.89
C SER A 111 -1.74 22.67 3.06
N LEU A 112 -1.17 22.66 4.28
CA LEU A 112 -1.93 22.46 5.52
C LEU A 112 -3.03 23.51 5.69
N TRP A 113 -2.75 24.75 5.28
CA TRP A 113 -3.70 25.85 5.33
C TRP A 113 -4.87 25.66 4.36
N ASN A 114 -4.63 25.05 3.19
CA ASN A 114 -5.71 24.74 2.27
C ASN A 114 -6.59 23.59 2.79
N VAL A 115 -6.00 22.58 3.44
CA VAL A 115 -6.76 21.47 4.03
C VAL A 115 -7.70 21.95 5.12
N ILE A 116 -7.23 22.84 6.01
CA ILE A 116 -8.05 23.31 7.15
C ILE A 116 -9.18 24.24 6.72
N ASN A 117 -8.96 25.07 5.69
CA ASN A 117 -9.93 26.06 5.26
C ASN A 117 -10.89 25.53 4.18
N THR A 118 -10.43 24.64 3.31
CA THR A 118 -11.19 24.20 2.13
C THR A 118 -11.80 22.81 2.32
N ALA A 119 -11.18 21.94 3.12
CA ALA A 119 -11.60 20.55 3.28
C ALA A 119 -11.67 20.03 4.74
N PRO A 120 -12.14 20.83 5.73
CA PRO A 120 -12.21 20.37 7.12
C PRO A 120 -13.14 19.15 7.28
N SER A 121 -14.22 19.08 6.48
CA SER A 121 -15.17 17.97 6.52
C SER A 121 -14.55 16.63 6.08
N ILE A 122 -13.68 16.65 5.05
CA ILE A 122 -12.99 15.44 4.57
C ILE A 122 -11.94 14.98 5.59
N PHE A 123 -11.22 15.92 6.20
CA PHE A 123 -10.27 15.61 7.26
C PHE A 123 -10.97 14.98 8.47
N LEU A 124 -12.07 15.57 8.94
CA LEU A 124 -12.86 15.01 10.04
C LEU A 124 -13.38 13.60 9.70
N PHE A 125 -13.89 13.41 8.48
CA PHE A 125 -14.32 12.12 7.98
C PHE A 125 -13.20 11.08 8.02
N ALA A 126 -11.99 11.44 7.59
CA ALA A 126 -10.82 10.55 7.64
C ALA A 126 -10.45 10.17 9.10
N VAL A 127 -10.48 11.13 10.03
CA VAL A 127 -10.23 10.87 11.46
C VAL A 127 -11.27 9.90 12.03
N VAL A 128 -12.55 10.09 11.71
CA VAL A 128 -13.62 9.17 12.13
C VAL A 128 -13.41 7.79 11.53
N GLN A 129 -13.12 7.70 10.22
CA GLN A 129 -12.90 6.43 9.53
C GLN A 129 -11.72 5.64 10.12
N VAL A 130 -10.59 6.29 10.37
CA VAL A 130 -9.42 5.68 11.01
C VAL A 130 -9.72 5.26 12.46
N SER A 131 -10.46 6.09 13.20
CA SER A 131 -10.83 5.78 14.59
C SER A 131 -11.76 4.57 14.67
N VAL A 132 -12.78 4.51 13.82
CA VAL A 132 -13.71 3.38 13.74
C VAL A 132 -12.98 2.13 13.28
N HIS A 133 -12.12 2.21 12.27
CA HIS A 133 -11.30 1.07 11.83
C HIS A 133 -10.47 0.51 12.99
N LEU A 134 -9.77 1.37 13.73
CA LEU A 134 -8.94 0.94 14.86
C LEU A 134 -9.80 0.35 15.99
N ALA A 135 -10.93 0.97 16.33
CA ALA A 135 -11.82 0.50 17.37
C ALA A 135 -12.43 -0.87 17.04
N VAL A 136 -12.90 -1.06 15.80
CA VAL A 136 -13.45 -2.32 15.33
C VAL A 136 -12.36 -3.39 15.31
N MET A 137 -11.18 -3.12 14.74
CA MET A 137 -10.09 -4.09 14.71
C MET A 137 -9.68 -4.52 16.12
N LEU A 138 -9.44 -3.58 17.04
CA LEU A 138 -9.07 -3.90 18.42
C LEU A 138 -10.20 -4.61 19.18
N GLY A 139 -11.45 -4.19 19.00
CA GLY A 139 -12.61 -4.81 19.64
C GLY A 139 -12.85 -6.24 19.19
N LEU A 140 -12.88 -6.46 17.87
CA LEU A 140 -13.04 -7.80 17.28
C LEU A 140 -11.84 -8.69 17.60
N GLY A 141 -10.62 -8.15 17.49
CA GLY A 141 -9.42 -8.91 17.82
C GLY A 141 -9.36 -9.34 19.28
N LYS A 142 -9.86 -8.52 20.20
CA LYS A 142 -10.02 -8.89 21.61
C LYS A 142 -11.09 -9.97 21.81
N LEU A 143 -12.19 -9.91 21.07
CA LEU A 143 -13.26 -10.93 21.14
C LEU A 143 -12.79 -12.30 20.62
N PHE A 144 -11.99 -12.33 19.57
CA PHE A 144 -11.44 -13.55 18.97
C PHE A 144 -10.10 -14.01 19.61
N GLY A 145 -9.58 -13.28 20.60
CA GLY A 145 -8.34 -13.65 21.31
C GLY A 145 -7.06 -13.50 20.47
N PHE A 146 -7.06 -12.65 19.44
CA PHE A 146 -5.89 -12.44 18.59
C PHE A 146 -4.77 -11.68 19.31
N ASN A 147 -3.52 -12.00 18.95
CA ASN A 147 -2.34 -11.32 19.46
C ASN A 147 -2.33 -9.83 19.12
N LEU A 148 -2.14 -8.98 20.13
CA LEU A 148 -2.13 -7.53 19.96
C LEU A 148 -1.03 -7.06 18.97
N LYS A 149 0.14 -7.71 18.97
CA LYS A 149 1.23 -7.44 18.00
C LYS A 149 0.75 -7.53 16.55
N LEU A 150 0.09 -8.63 16.23
CA LEU A 150 -0.41 -8.94 14.89
C LEU A 150 -1.53 -7.97 14.48
N LEU A 151 -2.41 -7.64 15.44
CA LEU A 151 -3.53 -6.74 15.21
C LEU A 151 -3.09 -5.29 14.96
N LEU A 152 -2.12 -4.82 15.73
CA LEU A 152 -1.52 -3.49 15.55
C LEU A 152 -0.78 -3.40 14.21
N LEU A 153 -0.03 -4.44 13.84
CA LEU A 153 0.65 -4.50 12.54
C LEU A 153 -0.33 -4.56 11.37
N ALA A 154 -1.38 -5.38 11.45
CA ALA A 154 -2.40 -5.48 10.41
C ALA A 154 -3.18 -4.17 10.22
N SER A 155 -3.48 -3.46 11.31
CA SER A 155 -4.11 -2.14 11.23
C SER A 155 -3.16 -1.09 10.63
N ASN A 156 -1.88 -1.11 11.03
CA ASN A 156 -0.87 -0.22 10.45
C ASN A 156 -0.65 -0.51 8.95
N ALA A 157 -0.63 -1.78 8.55
CA ALA A 157 -0.45 -2.19 7.17
C ALA A 157 -1.62 -1.74 6.27
N ASN A 158 -2.84 -1.72 6.79
CA ASN A 158 -4.02 -1.25 6.06
C ASN A 158 -4.11 0.28 5.96
N ILE A 159 -3.80 1.01 7.04
CA ILE A 159 -3.93 2.47 7.06
C ILE A 159 -2.66 3.16 6.57
N GLY A 160 -1.52 2.80 7.15
CA GLY A 160 -0.22 3.39 6.86
C GLY A 160 0.57 2.68 5.76
N GLY A 161 0.11 1.50 5.31
CA GLY A 161 0.75 0.75 4.23
C GLY A 161 1.88 -0.18 4.68
N PRO A 162 2.42 -1.00 3.75
CA PRO A 162 3.44 -2.03 4.03
C PRO A 162 4.71 -1.46 4.66
N THR A 163 5.18 -0.31 4.18
CA THR A 163 6.44 0.30 4.61
C THR A 163 6.38 0.79 6.06
N THR A 164 5.26 1.38 6.48
CA THR A 164 5.11 1.85 7.86
C THR A 164 4.87 0.70 8.85
N ALA A 165 4.21 -0.37 8.41
CA ALA A 165 4.05 -1.59 9.20
C ALA A 165 5.40 -2.31 9.41
N CYS A 166 6.21 -2.45 8.35
CA CYS A 166 7.59 -2.92 8.44
C CYS A 166 8.40 -2.09 9.45
N GLY A 167 8.38 -0.75 9.31
CA GLY A 167 9.08 0.14 10.23
C GLY A 167 8.64 -0.02 11.69
N MET A 168 7.34 -0.24 11.94
CA MET A 168 6.83 -0.51 13.28
C MET A 168 7.28 -1.87 13.83
N ALA A 169 7.24 -2.93 13.02
CA ALA A 169 7.70 -4.25 13.41
C ALA A 169 9.19 -4.22 13.80
N THR A 170 10.02 -3.58 12.97
CA THR A 170 11.46 -3.41 13.24
C THR A 170 11.69 -2.57 14.50
N ALA A 171 11.01 -1.42 14.65
CA ALA A 171 11.16 -0.55 15.82
C ALA A 171 10.70 -1.18 17.15
N LYS A 172 9.85 -2.22 17.10
CA LYS A 172 9.36 -2.95 18.28
C LYS A 172 10.05 -4.29 18.51
N GLY A 173 11.03 -4.64 17.69
CA GLY A 173 11.73 -5.93 17.79
C GLY A 173 10.83 -7.12 17.46
N TRP A 174 9.88 -6.96 16.55
CA TRP A 174 8.97 -8.00 16.06
C TRP A 174 9.42 -8.50 14.68
N GLY A 175 10.69 -8.88 14.56
CA GLY A 175 11.33 -9.25 13.29
C GLY A 175 10.59 -10.38 12.55
N SER A 176 10.10 -11.37 13.29
CA SER A 176 9.29 -12.50 12.79
C SER A 176 8.03 -12.06 12.04
N LEU A 177 7.52 -10.85 12.34
CA LEU A 177 6.28 -10.30 11.82
C LEU A 177 6.50 -9.27 10.70
N VAL A 178 7.74 -8.91 10.36
CA VAL A 178 8.05 -7.93 9.30
C VAL A 178 7.53 -8.42 7.94
N VAL A 179 7.95 -9.61 7.52
CA VAL A 179 7.54 -10.18 6.23
C VAL A 179 6.02 -10.41 6.17
N PRO A 180 5.38 -11.04 7.18
CA PRO A 180 3.92 -11.13 7.22
C PRO A 180 3.19 -9.78 7.15
N ALA A 181 3.70 -8.75 7.83
CA ALA A 181 3.09 -7.41 7.83
C ALA A 181 3.19 -6.72 6.45
N ILE A 182 4.30 -6.89 5.75
CA ILE A 182 4.47 -6.37 4.39
C ILE A 182 3.49 -7.08 3.43
N LEU A 183 3.42 -8.41 3.50
CA LEU A 183 2.56 -9.21 2.63
C LEU A 183 1.07 -8.88 2.81
N VAL A 184 0.58 -8.78 4.05
CA VAL A 184 -0.82 -8.42 4.30
C VAL A 184 -1.14 -7.01 3.81
N GLY A 185 -0.20 -6.06 3.94
CA GLY A 185 -0.37 -4.70 3.41
C GLY A 185 -0.44 -4.66 1.88
N ILE A 186 0.46 -5.35 1.19
CA ILE A 186 0.49 -5.39 -0.29
C ILE A 186 -0.76 -6.10 -0.80
N PHE A 187 -1.15 -7.21 -0.18
CA PHE A 187 -2.36 -7.94 -0.52
C PHE A 187 -3.62 -7.08 -0.34
N GLY A 188 -3.72 -6.38 0.80
CA GLY A 188 -4.82 -5.44 1.06
C GLY A 188 -4.92 -4.34 0.01
N ILE A 189 -3.79 -3.72 -0.35
CA ILE A 189 -3.76 -2.68 -1.40
C ILE A 189 -4.17 -3.25 -2.75
N ALA A 190 -3.71 -4.45 -3.11
CA ALA A 190 -4.10 -5.07 -4.38
C ALA A 190 -5.62 -5.29 -4.45
N VAL A 191 -6.21 -5.89 -3.42
CA VAL A 191 -7.67 -6.14 -3.35
C VAL A 191 -8.46 -4.83 -3.33
N ALA A 192 -8.07 -3.88 -2.49
CA ALA A 192 -8.72 -2.57 -2.36
C ALA A 192 -8.70 -1.79 -3.68
N THR A 193 -7.64 -1.92 -4.48
CA THR A 193 -7.52 -1.28 -5.79
C THR A 193 -8.63 -1.76 -6.74
N PHE A 194 -8.82 -3.08 -6.86
CA PHE A 194 -9.86 -3.63 -7.74
C PHE A 194 -11.27 -3.34 -7.22
N LEU A 195 -11.51 -3.49 -5.92
CA LEU A 195 -12.80 -3.18 -5.32
C LEU A 195 -13.14 -1.69 -5.44
N GLY A 196 -12.14 -0.81 -5.25
CA GLY A 196 -12.30 0.63 -5.39
C GLY A 196 -12.71 1.05 -6.79
N ILE A 197 -12.18 0.40 -7.83
CA ILE A 197 -12.60 0.65 -9.21
C ILE A 197 -13.96 0.06 -9.50
N GLY A 198 -14.23 -1.16 -9.05
CA GLY A 198 -15.56 -1.76 -9.22
C GLY A 198 -16.65 -0.89 -8.59
N PHE A 199 -16.43 -0.45 -7.35
CA PHE A 199 -17.35 0.44 -6.65
C PHE A 199 -17.40 1.82 -7.29
N GLY A 200 -16.24 2.42 -7.62
CA GLY A 200 -16.16 3.73 -8.25
C GLY A 200 -16.89 3.76 -9.60
N THR A 201 -16.64 2.80 -10.47
CA THR A 201 -17.32 2.70 -11.77
C THR A 201 -18.82 2.45 -11.61
N MET A 202 -19.24 1.61 -10.66
CA MET A 202 -20.66 1.39 -10.37
C MET A 202 -21.36 2.67 -9.88
N VAL A 203 -20.77 3.36 -8.91
CA VAL A 203 -21.36 4.56 -8.29
C VAL A 203 -21.33 5.75 -9.23
N LEU A 204 -20.21 6.03 -9.90
CA LEU A 204 -20.13 7.12 -10.89
C LEU A 204 -21.06 6.86 -12.07
N ARG A 205 -21.19 5.60 -12.53
CA ARG A 205 -22.16 5.25 -13.57
C ARG A 205 -23.59 5.47 -13.09
N HIS A 206 -23.92 5.14 -11.84
CA HIS A 206 -25.25 5.41 -11.27
C HIS A 206 -25.52 6.90 -11.09
N LEU A 207 -24.55 7.69 -10.61
CA LEU A 207 -24.69 9.14 -10.45
C LEU A 207 -24.83 9.85 -11.81
N CYS A 208 -24.00 9.49 -12.79
CA CYS A 208 -24.10 10.00 -14.16
C CYS A 208 -25.40 9.54 -14.84
N TYR A 209 -25.88 8.32 -14.58
CA TYR A 209 -27.19 7.86 -15.04
C TYR A 209 -28.34 8.65 -14.42
N ILE A 210 -28.26 8.98 -13.13
CA ILE A 210 -29.26 9.81 -12.45
C ILE A 210 -29.22 11.25 -12.95
N GLU A 211 -28.04 11.82 -13.20
CA GLU A 211 -27.90 13.17 -13.76
C GLU A 211 -28.39 13.24 -15.21
N ALA A 212 -28.08 12.22 -16.04
CA ALA A 212 -28.60 12.10 -17.40
C ALA A 212 -30.11 11.85 -17.42
N ALA A 213 -30.64 11.03 -16.50
CA ALA A 213 -32.09 10.82 -16.35
C ALA A 213 -32.79 12.08 -15.80
N GLY A 214 -32.14 12.83 -14.91
CA GLY A 214 -32.61 14.13 -14.42
C GLY A 214 -32.65 15.19 -15.53
N PHE A 215 -31.63 15.22 -16.40
CA PHE A 215 -31.62 16.08 -17.59
C PHE A 215 -32.71 15.67 -18.59
N PHE A 216 -32.98 14.37 -18.74
CA PHE A 216 -34.07 13.86 -19.59
C PHE A 216 -35.48 14.15 -19.02
N VAL A 217 -35.62 14.24 -17.69
CA VAL A 217 -36.86 14.63 -17.02
C VAL A 217 -37.08 16.15 -17.05
N VAL A 218 -36.03 16.96 -16.96
CA VAL A 218 -36.11 18.44 -17.06
C VAL A 218 -36.23 18.92 -18.51
N GLY A 219 -35.70 18.18 -19.49
CA GLY A 219 -35.82 18.47 -20.93
C GLY A 219 -37.20 18.21 -21.55
N ARG A 220 -38.24 17.93 -20.75
CA ARG A 220 -39.62 17.64 -21.21
C ARG A 220 -40.66 18.62 -20.66
N PHE A 221 -40.29 19.89 -20.48
CA PHE A 221 -41.27 20.96 -20.35
C PHE A 221 -41.65 21.47 -21.76
N PRO A 222 -42.94 21.41 -22.15
CA PRO A 222 -43.39 21.92 -23.44
C PRO A 222 -43.59 23.44 -23.38
N SER A 223 -43.04 24.12 -24.37
CA SER A 223 -43.62 25.34 -24.94
C SER A 223 -43.21 25.44 -26.40
#